data_AF-A0A5N6UID2-F1
#
_entry.id   AF-A0A5N6UID2-F1
#
_cell.length_a   1.000
_cell.length_b   1.000
_cell.length_c   1.000
_cell.angle_alpha   90.00
_cell.angle_beta   90.00
_cell.angle_gamma   90.00
#
_symmetry.space_group_name_H-M   'P 1'
#
loop_
_entity.id
_entity.type
_entity.pdbx_description
1 polymer ?
#
loop_
_entity_poly.entity_id
_entity_poly.type
_entity_poly.pdbx_seq_one_letter_code
_entity_poly.pdbx_strand_id
1 'polypeptide(L)'
;MAGNWNDRALMPPPESPASSPRRYSSSQPRTDISNAFSESVKLEVARMAGACCWSCATPDPEFAHVVAQKDGQAPYWIQAGLFPFSFKTAINCIPLCPTCHSAFDRSSDPCWVFLPTNLAFFIKWEMDDRDRRIRMVGQPDRTVPTIAKYRDHIASQGLVSPDALGGLYRGYFLKDFLRPLCSSTSTFEALAAPKVWHGHPMAAIRRGIAILGSARCYALDRTTIDQLATLRRLYFDDKNLIDKRLVKVYHIPSANHKRKRSDDKSDHNDQKSLPTDTDIHETVQDAHDVGNVQSTRHICAQPNPSFIDIEAHNDFYAPNDWVLGPNATGNDAINRFASLFDSVDVVKLLR
;
A
#
# COMPACT_ATOMS: atom_id res chain seq x y z
N MET A 1 18.92 77.01 59.73
CA MET A 1 19.83 76.36 58.76
C MET A 1 19.38 74.92 58.58
N ALA A 2 19.24 74.51 57.33
CA ALA A 2 18.41 73.39 56.88
C ALA A 2 19.00 72.01 57.24
N GLY A 3 18.10 71.08 57.60
CA GLY A 3 18.39 69.68 57.90
C GLY A 3 17.19 68.79 57.59
N ASN A 4 17.24 68.20 56.39
CA ASN A 4 16.73 66.92 55.88
C ASN A 4 15.66 66.04 56.58
N TRP A 5 14.67 65.67 55.74
CA TRP A 5 14.25 64.30 55.31
C TRP A 5 13.29 63.46 56.18
N ASN A 6 12.10 63.17 55.64
CA ASN A 6 11.78 61.85 55.05
C ASN A 6 10.31 61.77 54.60
N ASP A 7 10.07 61.98 53.29
CA ASP A 7 8.85 61.50 52.62
C ASP A 7 9.16 60.16 51.97
N ARG A 8 8.62 59.07 52.54
CA ARG A 8 8.63 57.74 51.94
C ARG A 8 7.43 57.64 50.99
N ALA A 9 7.67 57.84 49.70
CA ALA A 9 6.74 57.44 48.66
C ALA A 9 6.67 55.90 48.57
N LEU A 10 5.46 55.36 48.70
CA LEU A 10 5.13 53.96 48.51
C LEU A 10 5.26 53.61 47.02
N MET A 11 6.04 52.59 46.69
CA MET A 11 6.06 52.03 45.32
C MET A 11 4.78 51.24 45.04
N PRO A 12 4.23 51.31 43.81
CA PRO A 12 3.15 50.43 43.38
C PRO A 12 3.68 48.99 43.15
N PRO A 13 2.83 47.97 43.30
CA PRO A 13 3.22 46.58 43.10
C PRO A 13 3.46 46.28 41.60
N PRO A 14 4.31 45.28 41.28
CA PRO A 14 4.60 44.90 39.91
C PRO A 14 3.37 44.31 39.19
N GLU A 15 3.22 44.67 37.92
CA GLU A 15 2.18 44.16 37.03
C GLU A 15 2.28 42.64 36.88
N SER A 16 1.13 41.98 37.01
CA SER A 16 1.00 40.53 36.84
C SER A 16 1.22 40.14 35.36
N PRO A 17 1.96 39.06 35.07
CA PRO A 17 2.21 38.65 33.70
C PRO A 17 0.92 38.21 32.99
N ALA A 18 0.74 38.74 31.78
CA ALA A 18 -0.38 38.47 30.91
C ALA A 18 -0.63 36.96 30.71
N SER A 19 -1.89 36.58 30.87
CA SER A 19 -2.43 35.26 30.59
C SER A 19 -2.12 34.83 29.16
N SER A 20 -1.19 33.90 29.01
CA SER A 20 -0.96 33.19 27.75
C SER A 20 -2.19 32.38 27.34
N PRO A 21 -2.52 32.28 26.05
CA PRO A 21 -3.65 31.48 25.59
C PRO A 21 -3.40 30.00 25.95
N ARG A 22 -4.31 29.43 26.75
CA ARG A 22 -4.36 28.00 27.07
C ARG A 22 -4.40 27.20 25.78
N ARG A 23 -3.26 26.63 25.39
CA ARG A 23 -3.23 25.47 24.49
C ARG A 23 -4.02 24.36 25.18
N TYR A 24 -5.17 24.01 24.62
CA TYR A 24 -5.85 22.77 24.92
C TYR A 24 -4.92 21.62 24.51
N SER A 25 -4.08 21.16 25.43
CA SER A 25 -3.38 19.90 25.30
C SER A 25 -4.40 18.81 25.57
N SER A 26 -5.12 18.42 24.53
CA SER A 26 -5.86 17.16 24.47
C SER A 26 -4.85 16.01 24.44
N SER A 27 -4.22 15.74 25.58
CA SER A 27 -3.51 14.49 25.83
C SER A 27 -4.55 13.42 26.15
N GLN A 28 -5.28 12.97 25.13
CA GLN A 28 -5.78 11.59 25.17
C GLN A 28 -4.56 10.69 24.95
N PRO A 29 -4.31 9.69 25.81
CA PRO A 29 -3.32 8.68 25.50
C PRO A 29 -3.81 7.96 24.25
N ARG A 30 -3.12 8.13 23.13
CA ARG A 30 -3.35 7.29 21.94
C ARG A 30 -3.01 5.87 22.33
N THR A 31 -3.98 5.08 22.74
CA THR A 31 -3.89 3.62 22.89
C THR A 31 -3.86 2.91 21.53
N ASP A 32 -3.26 3.54 20.50
CA ASP A 32 -3.18 3.05 19.12
C ASP A 32 -1.70 2.91 18.66
N ILE A 33 -0.80 2.67 19.62
CA ILE A 33 0.65 2.45 19.38
C ILE A 33 0.90 1.21 18.50
N SER A 34 -0.07 0.28 18.39
CA SER A 34 0.14 -1.00 17.72
C SER A 34 0.47 -0.91 16.23
N ASN A 35 0.14 0.20 15.55
CA ASN A 35 0.27 0.33 14.10
C ASN A 35 1.52 1.10 13.64
N ALA A 36 2.29 1.69 14.56
CA ALA A 36 3.51 2.43 14.23
C ALA A 36 4.74 1.50 14.22
N PHE A 37 5.75 1.82 13.40
CA PHE A 37 7.06 1.17 13.49
C PHE A 37 7.74 1.54 14.80
N SER A 38 8.51 0.60 15.38
CA SER A 38 9.38 0.89 16.51
C SER A 38 10.49 1.87 16.12
N GLU A 39 11.04 2.59 17.10
CA GLU A 39 12.17 3.50 16.87
C GLU A 39 13.40 2.79 16.31
N SER A 40 13.65 1.53 16.72
CA SER A 40 14.74 0.72 16.18
C SER A 40 14.57 0.45 14.67
N VAL A 41 13.34 0.18 14.23
CA VAL A 41 13.04 -0.01 12.81
C VAL A 41 13.19 1.30 12.04
N LYS A 42 12.73 2.43 12.58
CA LYS A 42 12.91 3.75 11.95
C LYS A 42 14.39 4.11 11.78
N LEU A 43 15.21 3.90 12.81
CA LEU A 43 16.66 4.13 12.75
C LEU A 43 17.34 3.23 11.71
N GLU A 44 16.95 1.95 11.64
CA GLU A 44 17.47 1.03 10.64
C GLU A 44 17.08 1.44 9.22
N VAL A 45 15.86 1.92 9.00
CA VAL A 45 15.41 2.45 7.71
C VAL A 45 16.18 3.72 7.35
N ALA A 46 16.40 4.63 8.30
CA ALA A 46 17.21 5.83 8.08
C ALA A 46 18.66 5.48 7.72
N ARG A 47 19.24 4.45 8.35
CA ARG A 47 20.57 3.90 7.99
C ARG A 47 20.63 3.39 6.56
N MET A 48 19.56 2.73 6.09
CA MET A 48 19.53 2.10 4.76
C MET A 48 19.13 3.04 3.62
N ALA A 49 18.21 3.98 3.88
CA ALA A 49 17.60 4.84 2.86
C ALA A 49 17.96 6.33 3.00
N GLY A 50 18.67 6.70 4.07
CA GLY A 50 18.97 8.09 4.42
C GLY A 50 17.83 8.79 5.17
N ALA A 51 18.06 10.07 5.48
CA ALA A 51 17.16 10.93 6.26
C ALA A 51 16.21 11.78 5.39
N CYS A 52 15.97 11.37 4.15
CA CYS A 52 15.12 12.10 3.21
C CYS A 52 13.99 11.22 2.66
N CYS A 53 12.92 11.86 2.20
CA CYS A 53 11.85 11.23 1.46
C CYS A 53 12.41 10.49 0.24
N TRP A 54 12.17 9.19 0.17
CA TRP A 54 12.64 8.34 -0.93
C TRP A 54 12.09 8.81 -2.30
N SER A 55 10.86 9.34 -2.31
CA SER A 55 10.19 9.81 -3.52
C SER A 55 10.73 11.16 -4.01
N CYS A 56 10.76 12.18 -3.15
CA CYS A 56 11.02 13.57 -3.56
C CYS A 56 12.23 14.24 -2.89
N ALA A 57 13.02 13.50 -2.12
CA ALA A 57 14.21 13.97 -1.39
C ALA A 57 13.97 15.07 -0.34
N THR A 58 12.72 15.46 -0.07
CA THR A 58 12.38 16.36 1.04
C THR A 58 12.88 15.76 2.36
N PRO A 59 13.57 16.54 3.22
CA PRO A 59 14.09 16.07 4.50
C PRO A 59 12.96 15.73 5.48
N ASP A 60 13.33 15.12 6.61
CA ASP A 60 12.44 14.80 7.73
C ASP A 60 11.21 13.94 7.32
N PRO A 61 11.44 12.75 6.73
CA PRO A 61 10.36 11.89 6.27
C PRO A 61 9.63 11.20 7.45
N GLU A 62 8.38 10.86 7.21
CA GLU A 62 7.63 9.87 7.96
C GLU A 62 7.96 8.45 7.45
N PHE A 63 7.60 7.42 8.22
CA PHE A 63 7.91 6.03 7.91
C PHE A 63 6.63 5.27 7.53
N ALA A 64 6.45 5.02 6.24
CA ALA A 64 5.25 4.40 5.69
C ALA A 64 5.38 2.88 5.56
N HIS A 65 4.31 2.15 5.90
CA HIS A 65 4.22 0.72 5.63
C HIS A 65 3.91 0.48 4.15
N VAL A 66 4.78 -0.24 3.44
CA VAL A 66 4.55 -0.57 2.02
C VAL A 66 3.37 -1.52 1.89
N VAL A 67 3.30 -2.58 2.69
CA VAL A 67 2.08 -3.33 2.97
C VAL A 67 1.54 -2.88 4.32
N ALA A 68 0.37 -2.26 4.34
CA ALA A 68 -0.25 -1.78 5.57
C ALA A 68 -0.51 -2.95 6.54
N GLN A 69 -0.32 -2.72 7.85
CA GLN A 69 -0.59 -3.77 8.86
C GLN A 69 -2.04 -4.26 8.82
N LYS A 70 -2.97 -3.35 8.50
CA LYS A 70 -4.41 -3.63 8.33
C LYS A 70 -4.80 -3.84 6.86
N ASP A 71 -3.89 -4.29 6.00
CA ASP A 71 -4.23 -4.65 4.62
C ASP A 71 -5.18 -5.86 4.62
N GLY A 72 -6.44 -5.61 4.26
CA GLY A 72 -7.47 -6.65 4.23
C GLY A 72 -7.21 -7.79 3.26
N GLN A 73 -6.26 -7.65 2.32
CA GLN A 73 -5.84 -8.74 1.45
C GLN A 73 -4.61 -9.50 1.95
N ALA A 74 -3.92 -9.03 3.00
CA ALA A 74 -2.71 -9.68 3.49
C ALA A 74 -2.88 -11.17 3.82
N PRO A 75 -3.98 -11.63 4.45
CA PRO A 75 -4.17 -13.06 4.73
C PRO A 75 -4.12 -13.94 3.47
N TYR A 76 -4.69 -13.49 2.35
CA TYR A 76 -4.66 -14.24 1.09
C TYR A 76 -3.27 -14.29 0.47
N TRP A 77 -2.47 -13.24 0.65
CA TRP A 77 -1.07 -13.21 0.17
C TRP A 77 -0.17 -14.10 1.02
N ILE A 78 -0.38 -14.12 2.34
CA ILE A 78 0.33 -15.02 3.26
C ILE A 78 -0.05 -16.48 2.96
N GLN A 79 -1.34 -16.79 2.85
CA GLN A 79 -1.82 -18.13 2.49
C GLN A 79 -1.29 -18.59 1.13
N ALA A 80 -1.14 -17.66 0.19
CA ALA A 80 -0.55 -17.94 -1.11
C ALA A 80 0.99 -18.07 -1.08
N GLY A 81 1.66 -17.94 0.07
CA GLY A 81 3.12 -18.03 0.19
C GLY A 81 3.88 -16.85 -0.40
N LEU A 82 3.24 -15.68 -0.54
CA LEU A 82 3.82 -14.51 -1.22
C LEU A 82 4.43 -13.48 -0.26
N PHE A 83 4.04 -13.51 1.00
CA PHE A 83 4.57 -12.64 2.07
C PHE A 83 5.31 -13.46 3.11
N PRO A 84 6.62 -13.70 2.90
CA PRO A 84 7.43 -14.44 3.85
C PRO A 84 8.03 -13.55 4.96
N PHE A 85 7.50 -12.34 5.19
CA PHE A 85 8.09 -11.35 6.09
C PHE A 85 7.06 -10.69 7.00
N SER A 86 7.53 -10.22 8.16
CA SER A 86 6.72 -9.41 9.08
C SER A 86 6.57 -7.97 8.56
N PHE A 87 5.35 -7.45 8.63
CA PHE A 87 5.04 -6.08 8.19
C PHE A 87 5.60 -4.99 9.10
N LYS A 88 6.01 -5.34 10.33
CA LYS A 88 6.58 -4.41 11.32
C LYS A 88 8.08 -4.18 11.14
N THR A 89 8.69 -4.80 10.12
CA THR A 89 10.15 -4.76 9.91
C THR A 89 10.57 -3.66 8.93
N ALA A 90 11.86 -3.33 8.95
CA ALA A 90 12.45 -2.33 8.06
C ALA A 90 12.25 -2.67 6.56
N ILE A 91 12.21 -3.96 6.20
CA ILE A 91 12.03 -4.39 4.80
C ILE A 91 10.62 -4.14 4.24
N ASN A 92 9.66 -3.74 5.08
CA ASN A 92 8.33 -3.29 4.66
C ASN A 92 8.14 -1.78 4.86
N CYS A 93 9.22 -1.03 5.12
CA CYS A 93 9.17 0.39 5.41
C CYS A 93 9.75 1.23 4.27
N ILE A 94 9.17 2.41 4.03
CA ILE A 94 9.71 3.41 3.11
C ILE A 94 9.62 4.81 3.72
N PRO A 95 10.71 5.59 3.74
CA PRO A 95 10.67 6.96 4.25
C PRO A 95 10.01 7.88 3.21
N LEU A 96 8.95 8.59 3.58
CA LEU A 96 8.20 9.51 2.73
C LEU A 96 7.87 10.79 3.49
N CYS A 97 8.00 11.96 2.87
CA CYS A 97 7.48 13.20 3.46
C CYS A 97 5.94 13.14 3.55
N PRO A 98 5.29 13.94 4.42
CA PRO A 98 3.84 13.87 4.63
C PRO A 98 2.99 13.92 3.35
N THR A 99 3.41 14.74 2.38
CA THR A 99 2.76 14.86 1.07
C THR A 99 2.84 13.56 0.26
N CYS A 100 4.03 12.97 0.14
CA CYS A 100 4.22 11.71 -0.59
C CYS A 100 3.57 10.53 0.15
N HIS A 101 3.62 10.52 1.49
CA HIS A 101 2.98 9.50 2.32
C HIS A 101 1.46 9.50 2.11
N SER A 102 0.81 10.67 2.18
CA SER A 102 -0.63 10.81 1.90
C SER A 102 -1.01 10.40 0.47
N ALA A 103 -0.13 10.65 -0.50
CA ALA A 103 -0.34 10.20 -1.89
C ALA A 103 -0.21 8.68 -2.06
N PHE A 104 0.66 8.06 -1.26
CA PHE A 104 0.94 6.62 -1.25
C PHE A 104 -0.14 5.79 -0.54
N ASP A 105 -0.66 6.28 0.59
CA ASP A 105 -1.53 5.51 1.49
C ASP A 105 -2.97 5.31 1.00
N ARG A 106 -3.35 5.94 -0.11
CA ARG A 106 -4.69 5.79 -0.69
C ARG A 106 -4.87 4.39 -1.26
N SER A 107 -5.53 3.53 -0.50
CA SER A 107 -5.67 2.09 -0.81
C SER A 107 -6.42 1.79 -2.11
N SER A 108 -7.50 2.51 -2.40
CA SER A 108 -8.35 2.30 -3.59
C SER A 108 -7.91 3.12 -4.80
N ASP A 109 -7.19 4.22 -4.58
CA ASP A 109 -6.82 5.17 -5.63
C ASP A 109 -5.49 5.86 -5.29
N PRO A 110 -4.38 5.10 -5.33
CA PRO A 110 -3.06 5.65 -5.05
C PRO A 110 -2.76 6.80 -6.01
N CYS A 111 -2.17 7.86 -5.48
CA CYS A 111 -1.68 8.99 -6.29
C CYS A 111 -0.20 8.83 -6.64
N TRP A 112 0.51 7.97 -5.91
CA TRP A 112 1.89 7.59 -6.16
C TRP A 112 2.11 6.14 -5.78
N VAL A 113 2.91 5.44 -6.58
CA VAL A 113 3.39 4.09 -6.28
C VAL A 113 4.84 3.96 -6.71
N PHE A 114 5.48 2.86 -6.37
CA PHE A 114 6.76 2.49 -6.95
C PHE A 114 6.77 0.99 -7.23
N LEU A 115 7.46 0.57 -8.30
CA LEU A 115 7.48 -0.81 -8.79
C LEU A 115 8.92 -1.25 -9.06
N PRO A 116 9.24 -2.55 -8.94
CA PRO A 116 10.48 -3.09 -9.47
C PRO A 116 10.65 -2.71 -10.94
N THR A 117 11.85 -2.29 -11.34
CA THR A 117 12.13 -1.93 -12.75
C THR A 117 12.06 -3.12 -13.70
N ASN A 118 12.21 -4.35 -13.20
CA ASN A 118 12.18 -5.56 -14.01
C ASN A 118 11.11 -6.54 -13.50
N LEU A 119 9.85 -6.32 -13.85
CA LEU A 119 8.75 -7.24 -13.52
C LEU A 119 8.88 -8.60 -14.22
N ALA A 120 9.54 -8.65 -15.39
CA ALA A 120 9.76 -9.89 -16.13
C ALA A 120 10.58 -10.92 -15.33
N PHE A 121 11.53 -10.46 -14.51
CA PHE A 121 12.26 -11.32 -13.57
C PHE A 121 11.32 -12.07 -12.62
N PHE A 122 10.34 -11.38 -12.03
CA PHE A 122 9.37 -11.99 -11.11
C PHE A 122 8.41 -12.93 -11.81
N ILE A 123 8.01 -12.62 -13.04
CA ILE A 123 7.18 -13.50 -13.87
C ILE A 123 7.93 -14.80 -14.13
N LYS A 124 9.17 -14.71 -14.60
CA LYS A 124 10.01 -15.87 -14.86
C LYS A 124 10.20 -16.72 -13.59
N TRP A 125 10.48 -16.08 -12.46
CA TRP A 125 10.62 -16.78 -11.18
C TRP A 125 9.37 -17.57 -10.81
N GLU A 126 8.18 -16.98 -10.88
CA GLU A 126 6.93 -17.68 -10.53
C GLU A 126 6.62 -18.81 -11.52
N MET A 127 6.97 -18.66 -12.80
CA MET A 127 6.85 -19.74 -13.78
C MET A 127 7.77 -20.91 -13.43
N ASP A 128 9.05 -20.64 -13.18
CA ASP A 128 10.04 -21.66 -12.79
C ASP A 128 9.68 -22.33 -11.46
N ASP A 129 9.15 -21.55 -10.49
CA ASP A 129 8.65 -22.04 -9.21
C ASP A 129 7.47 -22.98 -9.37
N ARG A 130 6.47 -22.58 -10.16
CA ARG A 130 5.29 -23.41 -10.44
C ARG A 130 5.68 -24.73 -11.08
N ASP A 131 6.57 -24.67 -12.06
CA ASP A 131 7.16 -25.83 -12.71
C ASP A 131 7.87 -26.76 -11.72
N ARG A 132 8.64 -26.20 -10.78
CA ARG A 132 9.28 -26.94 -9.69
C ARG A 132 8.23 -27.63 -8.80
N ARG A 133 7.17 -26.91 -8.42
CA ARG A 133 6.09 -27.44 -7.57
C ARG A 133 5.30 -28.57 -8.24
N ILE A 134 5.16 -28.56 -9.57
CA ILE A 134 4.52 -29.64 -10.33
C ILE A 134 5.40 -30.90 -10.38
N ARG A 135 6.72 -30.74 -10.53
CA ARG A 135 7.66 -31.87 -10.68
C ARG A 135 8.00 -32.59 -9.37
N MET A 136 7.91 -31.89 -8.24
CA MET A 136 8.29 -32.44 -6.94
C MET A 136 7.15 -33.23 -6.29
N VAL A 137 7.49 -34.39 -5.71
CA VAL A 137 6.56 -35.19 -4.91
C VAL A 137 6.42 -34.58 -3.52
N GLY A 138 5.19 -34.39 -3.06
CA GLY A 138 4.88 -33.69 -1.81
C GLY A 138 4.85 -32.18 -2.06
N GLN A 139 3.64 -31.62 -2.14
CA GLN A 139 3.35 -30.22 -2.50
C GLN A 139 4.35 -29.25 -1.86
N PRO A 140 5.41 -28.81 -2.56
CA PRO A 140 6.42 -28.00 -1.92
C PRO A 140 5.93 -26.56 -1.85
N ASP A 141 6.38 -25.87 -0.81
CA ASP A 141 5.98 -24.49 -0.59
C ASP A 141 6.38 -23.59 -1.78
N ARG A 142 5.53 -22.59 -2.04
CA ARG A 142 5.85 -21.53 -3.00
C ARG A 142 7.06 -20.75 -2.50
N THR A 143 7.97 -20.43 -3.41
CA THR A 143 9.09 -19.53 -3.13
C THR A 143 8.94 -18.24 -3.89
N VAL A 144 9.41 -17.14 -3.30
CA VAL A 144 9.46 -15.81 -3.93
C VAL A 144 10.88 -15.29 -3.99
N PRO A 145 11.23 -14.39 -4.93
CA PRO A 145 12.54 -13.76 -4.93
C PRO A 145 12.78 -12.99 -3.65
N THR A 146 13.92 -13.25 -3.01
CA THR A 146 14.39 -12.47 -1.86
C THR A 146 14.94 -11.12 -2.33
N ILE A 147 15.16 -10.20 -1.38
CA ILE A 147 15.81 -8.90 -1.62
C ILE A 147 17.17 -9.10 -2.32
N ALA A 148 18.00 -10.01 -1.78
CA ALA A 148 19.31 -10.33 -2.34
C ALA A 148 19.21 -10.88 -3.76
N LYS A 149 18.28 -11.82 -4.02
CA LYS A 149 18.11 -12.40 -5.36
C LYS A 149 17.70 -11.36 -6.41
N TYR A 150 16.81 -10.44 -6.05
CA TYR A 150 16.44 -9.36 -6.98
C TYR A 150 17.58 -8.35 -7.16
N ARG A 151 18.28 -7.96 -6.09
CA ARG A 151 19.47 -7.12 -6.18
C ARG A 151 20.52 -7.74 -7.10
N ASP A 152 20.89 -9.00 -6.88
CA ASP A 152 21.94 -9.69 -7.63
C ASP A 152 21.60 -9.76 -9.13
N HIS A 153 20.32 -9.99 -9.45
CA HIS A 153 19.82 -9.95 -10.82
C HIS A 153 20.05 -8.57 -11.46
N ILE A 154 19.68 -7.49 -10.77
CA ILE A 154 19.87 -6.13 -11.28
C ILE A 154 21.37 -5.74 -11.34
N ALA A 155 22.17 -6.17 -10.37
CA ALA A 155 23.62 -5.94 -10.35
C ALA A 155 24.33 -6.69 -11.49
N SER A 156 23.89 -7.90 -11.84
CA SER A 156 24.41 -8.65 -12.99
C SER A 156 24.17 -7.95 -14.34
N GLN A 157 23.24 -7.00 -14.38
CA GLN A 157 22.96 -6.15 -15.54
C GLN A 157 23.74 -4.82 -15.50
N GLY A 158 24.57 -4.60 -14.48
CA GLY A 158 25.33 -3.36 -14.29
C GLY A 158 24.47 -2.16 -13.88
N LEU A 159 23.23 -2.37 -13.43
CA LEU A 159 22.27 -1.30 -13.14
C LEU A 159 22.34 -0.78 -11.70
N VAL A 160 22.90 -1.56 -10.78
CA VAL A 160 23.17 -1.17 -9.39
C VAL A 160 24.52 -1.73 -8.93
N SER A 161 25.10 -1.12 -7.91
CA SER A 161 26.29 -1.68 -7.25
C SER A 161 25.99 -3.07 -6.68
N PRO A 162 26.93 -4.03 -6.76
CA PRO A 162 26.82 -5.31 -6.04
C PRO A 162 26.59 -5.14 -4.53
N ASP A 163 27.09 -4.06 -3.95
CA ASP A 163 26.95 -3.71 -2.53
C ASP A 163 25.65 -2.95 -2.21
N ALA A 164 24.76 -2.77 -3.19
CA ALA A 164 23.47 -2.13 -2.95
C ALA A 164 22.65 -2.90 -1.90
N LEU A 165 21.89 -2.17 -1.09
CA LEU A 165 21.09 -2.77 -0.01
C LEU A 165 19.80 -3.45 -0.51
N GLY A 166 19.47 -3.30 -1.79
CA GLY A 166 18.29 -3.91 -2.39
C GLY A 166 18.21 -3.73 -3.89
N GLY A 167 17.03 -3.99 -4.45
CA GLY A 167 16.79 -3.89 -5.88
C GLY A 167 16.53 -2.47 -6.37
N LEU A 168 16.35 -2.33 -7.67
CA LEU A 168 16.04 -1.06 -8.33
C LEU A 168 14.54 -0.94 -8.60
N TYR A 169 13.98 0.22 -8.26
CA TYR A 169 12.54 0.51 -8.32
C TYR A 169 12.29 1.87 -8.96
N ARG A 170 11.22 1.99 -9.74
CA ARG A 170 10.77 3.23 -10.37
C ARG A 170 9.53 3.76 -9.67
N GLY A 171 9.52 5.04 -9.32
CA GLY A 171 8.33 5.75 -8.85
C GLY A 171 7.43 6.14 -10.01
N TYR A 172 6.11 6.01 -9.84
CA TYR A 172 5.10 6.44 -10.80
C TYR A 172 4.14 7.42 -10.12
N PHE A 173 4.05 8.63 -10.68
CA PHE A 173 3.12 9.66 -10.26
C PHE A 173 1.80 9.47 -11.03
N LEU A 174 0.79 8.96 -10.33
CA LEU A 174 -0.55 8.73 -10.90
C LEU A 174 -1.41 10.01 -10.85
N LYS A 175 -1.01 10.97 -10.01
CA LYS A 175 -1.58 12.31 -9.93
C LYS A 175 -0.45 13.32 -9.73
N ASP A 176 -0.60 14.51 -10.30
CA ASP A 176 0.29 15.65 -10.06
C ASP A 176 -0.05 16.33 -8.73
N PHE A 177 0.36 15.72 -7.62
CA PHE A 177 0.23 16.29 -6.27
C PHE A 177 1.47 17.06 -5.81
N LEU A 178 2.54 17.06 -6.61
CA LEU A 178 3.77 17.81 -6.37
C LEU A 178 3.83 19.14 -7.13
N ARG A 179 2.80 19.49 -7.93
CA ARG A 179 2.74 20.77 -8.69
C ARG A 179 3.22 22.01 -7.93
N PRO A 180 2.89 22.22 -6.64
CA PRO A 180 3.39 23.40 -5.91
C PRO A 180 4.91 23.41 -5.73
N LEU A 181 5.56 22.24 -5.75
CA LEU A 181 6.99 22.03 -5.53
C LEU A 181 7.76 21.79 -6.85
N CYS A 182 7.04 21.48 -7.93
CA CYS A 182 7.61 20.89 -9.14
C CYS A 182 6.83 21.39 -10.36
N SER A 183 7.38 22.41 -11.05
CA SER A 183 6.69 23.06 -12.17
C SER A 183 7.12 22.55 -13.55
N SER A 184 8.19 21.76 -13.66
CA SER A 184 8.70 21.26 -14.93
C SER A 184 8.61 19.74 -15.06
N THR A 185 8.42 19.27 -16.30
CA THR A 185 8.46 17.84 -16.66
C THR A 185 9.80 17.20 -16.30
N SER A 186 10.91 17.93 -16.51
CA SER A 186 12.26 17.45 -16.19
C SER A 186 12.45 17.12 -14.71
N THR A 187 11.80 17.86 -13.80
CA THR A 187 11.85 17.54 -12.38
C THR A 187 11.05 16.28 -12.07
N PHE A 188 9.89 16.06 -12.69
CA PHE A 188 9.16 14.78 -12.54
C PHE A 188 9.96 13.59 -13.06
N GLU A 189 10.64 13.73 -14.19
CA GLU A 189 11.52 12.69 -14.74
C GLU A 189 12.65 12.33 -13.77
N ALA A 190 13.29 13.34 -13.17
CA ALA A 190 14.32 13.13 -12.16
C ALA A 190 13.75 12.45 -10.89
N LEU A 191 12.56 12.83 -10.45
CA LEU A 191 11.92 12.23 -9.27
C LEU A 191 11.44 10.79 -9.52
N ALA A 192 10.99 10.50 -10.75
CA ALA A 192 10.58 9.17 -11.21
C ALA A 192 11.77 8.29 -11.62
N ALA A 193 13.00 8.83 -11.65
CA ALA A 193 14.19 8.05 -11.96
C ALA A 193 14.29 6.81 -11.04
N PRO A 194 14.75 5.66 -11.56
CA PRO A 194 14.90 4.48 -10.75
C PRO A 194 15.84 4.68 -9.55
N LYS A 195 15.44 4.16 -8.39
CA LYS A 195 16.15 4.29 -7.10
C LYS A 195 16.25 2.93 -6.42
N VAL A 196 17.30 2.76 -5.62
CA VAL A 196 17.46 1.55 -4.80
C VAL A 196 16.45 1.59 -3.64
N TRP A 197 15.80 0.48 -3.37
CA TRP A 197 15.01 0.29 -2.14
C TRP A 197 15.35 -1.05 -1.50
N HIS A 198 15.57 -1.01 -0.19
CA HIS A 198 16.05 -2.13 0.62
C HIS A 198 14.95 -3.14 0.96
N GLY A 199 13.69 -2.83 0.67
CA GLY A 199 12.57 -3.67 1.09
C GLY A 199 12.24 -4.85 0.18
N HIS A 200 11.38 -5.72 0.70
CA HIS A 200 11.02 -6.97 0.03
C HIS A 200 10.19 -6.68 -1.24
N PRO A 201 10.57 -7.20 -2.42
CA PRO A 201 9.94 -6.81 -3.68
C PRO A 201 8.44 -7.13 -3.74
N MET A 202 8.01 -8.19 -3.06
CA MET A 202 6.59 -8.57 -3.00
C MET A 202 5.70 -7.49 -2.38
N ALA A 203 6.23 -6.66 -1.47
CA ALA A 203 5.49 -5.53 -0.92
C ALA A 203 5.17 -4.47 -2.00
N ALA A 204 6.16 -4.13 -2.83
CA ALA A 204 5.97 -3.22 -3.95
C ALA A 204 5.05 -3.82 -5.03
N ILE A 205 5.19 -5.12 -5.32
CA ILE A 205 4.33 -5.82 -6.30
C ILE A 205 2.87 -5.87 -5.83
N ARG A 206 2.60 -6.10 -4.53
CA ARG A 206 1.26 -5.99 -3.94
C ARG A 206 0.61 -4.64 -4.22
N ARG A 207 1.37 -3.56 -4.05
CA ARG A 207 0.90 -2.20 -4.35
C ARG A 207 0.69 -2.02 -5.85
N GLY A 208 1.60 -2.52 -6.68
CA GLY A 208 1.46 -2.50 -8.14
C GLY A 208 0.20 -3.20 -8.65
N ILE A 209 -0.07 -4.41 -8.16
CA ILE A 209 -1.27 -5.16 -8.53
C ILE A 209 -2.54 -4.42 -8.09
N ALA A 210 -2.52 -3.70 -6.97
CA ALA A 210 -3.68 -2.90 -6.51
C ALA A 210 -4.07 -1.82 -7.53
N ILE A 211 -3.08 -1.23 -8.22
CA ILE A 211 -3.31 -0.17 -9.21
C ILE A 211 -4.17 -0.66 -10.36
N LEU A 212 -4.14 -1.96 -10.71
CA LEU A 212 -4.97 -2.52 -11.78
C LEU A 212 -6.48 -2.30 -11.55
N GLY A 213 -6.90 -2.06 -10.31
CA GLY A 213 -8.28 -1.69 -9.97
C GLY A 213 -8.57 -0.18 -10.00
N SER A 214 -7.56 0.68 -10.10
CA SER A 214 -7.72 2.15 -10.19
C SER A 214 -7.89 2.59 -11.64
N ALA A 215 -8.73 3.61 -11.84
CA ALA A 215 -8.87 4.28 -13.14
C ALA A 215 -7.58 4.98 -13.61
N ARG A 216 -6.61 5.22 -12.70
CA ARG A 216 -5.32 5.85 -13.04
C ARG A 216 -4.25 4.84 -13.46
N CYS A 217 -4.58 3.56 -13.62
CA CYS A 217 -3.63 2.54 -14.06
C CYS A 217 -3.00 2.86 -15.42
N TYR A 218 -3.69 3.61 -16.28
CA TYR A 218 -3.20 4.06 -17.59
C TYR A 218 -2.07 5.10 -17.54
N ALA A 219 -1.70 5.61 -16.36
CA ALA A 219 -0.47 6.36 -16.19
C ALA A 219 0.78 5.46 -16.28
N LEU A 220 0.62 4.14 -16.15
CA LEU A 220 1.65 3.15 -16.43
C LEU A 220 1.66 2.82 -17.93
N ASP A 221 2.82 2.47 -18.47
CA ASP A 221 2.90 1.96 -19.84
C ASP A 221 2.21 0.60 -19.98
N ARG A 222 1.81 0.27 -21.20
CA ARG A 222 1.03 -0.94 -21.48
C ARG A 222 1.75 -2.21 -21.06
N THR A 223 3.07 -2.28 -21.26
CA THR A 223 3.89 -3.44 -20.90
C THR A 223 3.87 -3.66 -19.39
N THR A 224 4.03 -2.61 -18.60
CA THR A 224 3.95 -2.68 -17.14
C THR A 224 2.58 -3.16 -16.67
N ILE A 225 1.49 -2.66 -17.26
CA ILE A 225 0.11 -3.11 -16.94
C ILE A 225 -0.05 -4.60 -17.24
N ASP A 226 0.36 -5.05 -18.42
CA ASP A 226 0.22 -6.46 -18.84
C ASP A 226 1.10 -7.40 -17.99
N GLN A 227 2.29 -6.95 -17.57
CA GLN A 227 3.16 -7.69 -16.65
C GLN A 227 2.56 -7.82 -15.25
N LEU A 228 2.01 -6.74 -14.69
CA LEU A 228 1.29 -6.78 -13.40
C LEU A 228 0.06 -7.67 -13.46
N ALA A 229 -0.71 -7.62 -14.55
CA ALA A 229 -1.85 -8.50 -14.77
C ALA A 229 -1.42 -9.97 -14.86
N THR A 230 -0.29 -10.23 -15.51
CA THR A 230 0.30 -11.58 -15.59
C THR A 230 0.74 -12.08 -14.23
N LEU A 231 1.45 -11.28 -13.43
CA LEU A 231 1.80 -11.63 -12.04
C LEU A 231 0.56 -11.91 -11.20
N ARG A 232 -0.48 -11.07 -11.27
CA ARG A 232 -1.74 -11.29 -10.56
C ARG A 232 -2.35 -12.65 -10.90
N ARG A 233 -2.40 -13.02 -12.18
CA ARG A 233 -2.87 -14.34 -12.60
C ARG A 233 -1.96 -15.44 -12.07
N LEU A 234 -0.64 -15.33 -12.23
CA LEU A 234 0.28 -16.36 -11.77
C LEU A 234 0.23 -16.58 -10.24
N TYR A 235 -0.05 -15.54 -9.47
CA TYR A 235 -0.16 -15.64 -8.01
C TYR A 235 -1.47 -16.24 -7.52
N PHE A 236 -2.59 -15.93 -8.17
CA PHE A 236 -3.93 -16.22 -7.64
C PHE A 236 -4.79 -17.14 -8.53
N ASP A 237 -4.34 -17.50 -9.73
CA ASP A 237 -4.99 -18.50 -10.59
C ASP A 237 -4.68 -19.93 -10.10
N ASP A 238 -4.84 -20.15 -8.79
CA ASP A 238 -4.82 -21.44 -8.15
C ASP A 238 -6.20 -21.68 -7.56
N LYS A 239 -6.92 -22.66 -8.11
CA LYS A 239 -8.29 -23.02 -7.69
C LYS A 239 -8.37 -23.40 -6.22
N ASN A 240 -7.25 -23.78 -5.60
CA ASN A 240 -7.19 -24.11 -4.18
C ASN A 240 -7.31 -22.88 -3.27
N LEU A 241 -7.11 -21.67 -3.79
CA LEU A 241 -7.25 -20.41 -3.04
C LEU A 241 -8.70 -19.91 -2.97
N ILE A 242 -9.62 -20.50 -3.74
CA ILE A 242 -11.04 -20.13 -3.74
C ILE A 242 -11.80 -21.06 -2.80
N ASP A 243 -12.71 -20.50 -2.00
CA ASP A 243 -13.62 -21.30 -1.17
C ASP A 243 -14.35 -22.33 -2.04
N LYS A 244 -14.19 -23.62 -1.72
CA LYS A 244 -14.80 -24.75 -2.43
C LYS A 244 -16.32 -24.63 -2.54
N ARG A 245 -16.98 -23.97 -1.58
CA ARG A 245 -18.43 -23.67 -1.62
C ARG A 245 -18.73 -22.64 -2.71
N LEU A 246 -17.95 -21.58 -2.81
CA LEU A 246 -18.13 -20.55 -3.85
C LEU A 246 -17.83 -21.09 -5.25
N VAL A 247 -16.81 -21.94 -5.39
CA VAL A 247 -16.53 -22.64 -6.65
C VAL A 247 -17.76 -23.43 -7.11
N LYS A 248 -18.44 -24.12 -6.19
CA LYS A 248 -19.67 -24.86 -6.49
C LYS A 248 -20.85 -23.98 -6.88
N VAL A 249 -20.93 -22.74 -6.42
CA VAL A 249 -22.04 -21.82 -6.77
C VAL A 249 -21.82 -21.19 -8.14
N TYR A 250 -20.61 -20.71 -8.41
CA TYR A 250 -20.33 -19.93 -9.62
C TYR A 250 -19.85 -20.77 -10.81
N HIS A 251 -19.37 -21.99 -10.57
CA HIS A 251 -18.90 -22.89 -11.62
C HIS A 251 -19.79 -24.15 -11.75
N ILE A 252 -21.08 -24.04 -11.43
CA ILE A 252 -22.05 -25.07 -11.81
C ILE A 252 -21.99 -25.16 -13.34
N PRO A 253 -21.58 -26.30 -13.92
CA PRO A 253 -21.67 -26.48 -15.36
C PRO A 253 -23.13 -26.28 -15.73
N SER A 254 -23.43 -25.31 -16.60
CA SER A 254 -24.79 -25.07 -17.09
C SER A 254 -25.33 -26.38 -17.61
N ALA A 255 -26.16 -27.04 -16.80
CA ALA A 255 -26.75 -28.31 -17.13
C ALA A 255 -27.77 -28.00 -18.21
N ASN A 256 -27.35 -28.11 -19.46
CA ASN A 256 -28.15 -28.26 -20.67
C ASN A 256 -29.64 -27.97 -20.44
N HIS A 257 -30.00 -26.68 -20.35
CA HIS A 257 -31.33 -26.27 -20.77
C HIS A 257 -31.35 -26.40 -22.29
N LYS A 258 -31.39 -27.66 -22.77
CA LYS A 258 -32.00 -27.98 -24.05
C LYS A 258 -33.46 -27.56 -23.90
N ARG A 259 -33.73 -26.26 -24.09
CA ARG A 259 -35.03 -25.78 -24.50
C ARG A 259 -35.32 -26.56 -25.77
N LYS A 260 -36.09 -27.63 -25.61
CA LYS A 260 -36.76 -28.33 -26.69
C LYS A 260 -37.65 -27.27 -27.32
N ARG A 261 -37.10 -26.55 -28.30
CA ARG A 261 -37.84 -25.68 -29.18
C ARG A 261 -38.75 -26.66 -29.91
N SER A 262 -39.99 -26.77 -29.45
CA SER A 262 -41.03 -27.43 -30.22
C SER A 262 -41.12 -26.63 -31.51
N ASP A 263 -40.74 -27.27 -32.61
CA ASP A 263 -41.12 -26.85 -33.94
C ASP A 263 -42.65 -26.90 -34.00
N ASP A 264 -43.28 -25.79 -33.63
CA ASP A 264 -44.67 -25.57 -33.94
C ASP A 264 -44.71 -24.87 -35.30
N LYS A 265 -44.94 -25.69 -36.32
CA LYS A 265 -45.26 -25.22 -37.67
C LYS A 265 -46.61 -24.52 -37.60
N SER A 266 -46.59 -23.21 -37.42
CA SER A 266 -47.71 -22.36 -37.82
C SER A 266 -47.33 -21.69 -39.14
N ASP A 267 -47.69 -22.37 -40.23
CA ASP A 267 -48.09 -21.68 -41.44
C ASP A 267 -49.12 -20.62 -41.06
N HIS A 268 -48.90 -19.36 -41.44
CA HIS A 268 -49.90 -18.52 -42.09
C HIS A 268 -49.24 -17.21 -42.54
N ASN A 269 -49.01 -17.21 -43.85
CA ASN A 269 -49.01 -16.07 -44.75
C ASN A 269 -50.09 -15.05 -44.34
N ASP A 270 -49.77 -13.77 -44.24
CA ASP A 270 -50.53 -12.72 -44.96
C ASP A 270 -49.93 -11.32 -44.84
N GLN A 271 -50.31 -10.53 -45.85
CA GLN A 271 -49.63 -9.40 -46.44
C GLN A 271 -49.86 -8.05 -45.75
N LYS A 272 -48.96 -7.10 -46.11
CA LYS A 272 -49.21 -5.68 -46.38
C LYS A 272 -49.82 -4.81 -45.27
N SER A 273 -49.06 -3.82 -44.80
CA SER A 273 -49.06 -2.43 -45.34
C SER A 273 -48.51 -1.42 -44.30
N LEU A 274 -47.52 -0.63 -44.73
CA LEU A 274 -47.35 0.77 -44.28
C LEU A 274 -48.49 1.60 -44.92
N PRO A 275 -48.92 2.78 -44.40
CA PRO A 275 -48.03 3.83 -43.86
C PRO A 275 -48.61 4.77 -42.74
N THR A 276 -47.74 5.71 -42.34
CA THR A 276 -47.99 7.14 -42.02
C THR A 276 -47.99 7.57 -40.55
N ASP A 277 -47.10 8.54 -40.30
CA ASP A 277 -47.10 9.54 -39.22
C ASP A 277 -48.50 10.05 -38.87
N THR A 278 -48.78 10.21 -37.58
CA THR A 278 -49.24 11.51 -37.07
C THR A 278 -48.93 11.64 -35.57
N ASP A 279 -48.47 12.85 -35.27
CA ASP A 279 -48.08 13.45 -34.01
C ASP A 279 -49.24 13.67 -33.02
N ILE A 280 -48.86 13.70 -31.73
CA ILE A 280 -49.31 14.57 -30.61
C ILE A 280 -50.83 14.68 -30.31
N HIS A 281 -51.24 14.33 -29.08
CA HIS A 281 -51.68 15.24 -28.01
C HIS A 281 -52.46 14.49 -26.91
N GLU A 282 -52.12 14.80 -25.65
CA GLU A 282 -53.04 14.88 -24.48
C GLU A 282 -53.78 13.59 -24.05
N THR A 283 -54.18 13.35 -22.81
CA THR A 283 -54.30 14.12 -21.57
C THR A 283 -54.48 13.09 -20.43
N VAL A 284 -54.06 13.49 -19.22
CA VAL A 284 -54.80 13.32 -17.94
C VAL A 284 -54.81 11.99 -17.18
N GLN A 285 -54.76 12.19 -15.86
CA GLN A 285 -55.21 11.41 -14.69
C GLN A 285 -54.11 10.66 -13.93
N ASP A 286 -53.64 11.25 -12.81
CA ASP A 286 -54.25 11.23 -11.47
C ASP A 286 -54.42 9.82 -10.92
N ALA A 287 -53.59 9.45 -9.94
CA ALA A 287 -54.02 9.25 -8.55
C ALA A 287 -52.96 8.49 -7.76
N HIS A 288 -52.68 9.04 -6.57
CA HIS A 288 -52.39 8.37 -5.29
C HIS A 288 -52.23 6.83 -5.31
N ASP A 289 -51.18 6.30 -4.68
CA ASP A 289 -51.34 5.81 -3.31
C ASP A 289 -50.01 5.46 -2.60
N VAL A 290 -50.10 5.58 -1.29
CA VAL A 290 -49.19 5.32 -0.18
C VAL A 290 -48.77 3.85 -0.13
N GLY A 291 -47.50 3.57 0.21
CA GLY A 291 -47.10 2.18 0.44
C GLY A 291 -45.65 1.90 0.79
N ASN A 292 -45.21 2.35 1.97
CA ASN A 292 -44.36 1.59 2.89
C ASN A 292 -43.26 0.69 2.29
N VAL A 293 -42.06 1.24 2.05
CA VAL A 293 -40.86 0.44 1.81
C VAL A 293 -40.01 0.42 3.09
N GLN A 294 -40.12 -0.68 3.82
CA GLN A 294 -39.14 -1.06 4.83
C GLN A 294 -37.76 -1.13 4.16
N SER A 295 -36.92 -0.17 4.49
CA SER A 295 -35.50 -0.17 4.16
C SER A 295 -34.81 -1.28 4.95
N THR A 296 -34.81 -2.50 4.41
CA THR A 296 -33.91 -3.58 4.83
C THR A 296 -32.47 -3.16 4.52
N ARG A 297 -31.84 -2.52 5.51
CA ARG A 297 -30.38 -2.37 5.57
C ARG A 297 -29.79 -3.77 5.56
N HIS A 298 -29.28 -4.19 4.41
CA HIS A 298 -28.33 -5.29 4.34
C HIS A 298 -27.05 -4.86 5.05
N ILE A 299 -27.03 -5.08 6.36
CA ILE A 299 -25.80 -5.16 7.13
C ILE A 299 -25.09 -6.41 6.61
N CYS A 300 -24.15 -6.22 5.68
CA CYS A 300 -23.15 -7.24 5.40
C CYS A 300 -22.41 -7.48 6.71
N ALA A 301 -22.78 -8.56 7.41
CA ALA A 301 -21.99 -9.08 8.51
C ALA A 301 -20.60 -9.37 7.96
N GLN A 302 -19.62 -8.58 8.40
CA GLN A 302 -18.23 -8.89 8.14
C GLN A 302 -17.95 -10.28 8.72
N PRO A 303 -17.31 -11.19 7.97
CA PRO A 303 -16.89 -12.45 8.55
C PRO A 303 -15.91 -12.13 9.69
N ASN A 304 -16.17 -12.69 10.87
CA ASN A 304 -15.23 -12.64 11.99
C ASN A 304 -13.86 -13.06 11.46
N PRO A 305 -12.86 -12.16 11.44
CA PRO A 305 -11.52 -12.57 11.13
C PRO A 305 -11.06 -13.40 12.33
N SER A 306 -11.00 -14.71 12.17
CA SER A 306 -10.01 -15.48 12.94
C SER A 306 -8.68 -14.81 12.63
N PHE A 307 -8.21 -13.98 13.55
CA PHE A 307 -6.96 -13.26 13.47
C PHE A 307 -5.90 -14.36 13.31
N ILE A 308 -5.47 -14.62 12.08
CA ILE A 308 -4.31 -15.47 11.84
C ILE A 308 -3.18 -14.69 12.49
N ASP A 309 -2.62 -15.24 13.56
CA ASP A 309 -1.54 -14.61 14.28
C ASP A 309 -0.30 -14.61 13.36
N ILE A 310 -0.12 -13.51 12.63
CA ILE A 310 0.91 -13.33 11.60
C ILE A 310 2.33 -13.52 12.21
N GLU A 311 2.45 -13.39 13.53
CA GLU A 311 3.70 -13.58 14.25
C GLU A 311 4.19 -15.04 14.26
N ALA A 312 3.30 -16.04 14.15
CA ALA A 312 3.66 -17.45 14.30
C ALA A 312 4.21 -18.15 13.03
N HIS A 313 4.16 -17.52 11.86
CA HIS A 313 4.51 -18.18 10.58
C HIS A 313 5.86 -17.76 9.95
N ASN A 314 6.67 -16.94 10.62
CA ASN A 314 7.85 -16.30 10.04
C ASN A 314 9.20 -16.82 10.57
N ASP A 315 9.42 -18.15 10.58
CA ASP A 315 10.74 -18.71 10.94
C ASP A 315 11.78 -18.60 9.80
N PHE A 316 11.36 -18.29 8.57
CA PHE A 316 12.25 -18.28 7.39
C PHE A 316 12.98 -16.95 7.18
N TYR A 317 12.51 -15.87 7.79
CA TYR A 317 13.19 -14.58 7.87
C TYR A 317 13.46 -14.35 9.35
N ALA A 318 14.74 -14.25 9.72
CA ALA A 318 15.29 -14.23 11.08
C ALA A 318 14.37 -13.66 12.18
N PRO A 319 14.43 -14.19 13.43
CA PRO A 319 13.49 -13.89 14.50
C PRO A 319 13.18 -12.39 14.59
N ASN A 320 11.96 -12.06 14.17
CA ASN A 320 11.48 -10.70 13.98
C ASN A 320 11.41 -10.00 15.35
N ASP A 321 12.30 -9.03 15.54
CA ASP A 321 12.10 -7.76 16.29
C ASP A 321 13.45 -7.14 16.71
N TRP A 322 14.51 -7.95 16.73
CA TRP A 322 15.84 -7.48 17.12
C TRP A 322 16.64 -7.05 15.90
N VAL A 323 16.63 -5.75 15.59
CA VAL A 323 17.47 -5.14 14.53
C VAL A 323 18.95 -5.52 14.67
N LEU A 324 19.43 -5.67 15.91
CA LEU A 324 20.80 -6.06 16.22
C LEU A 324 20.92 -7.55 16.62
N GLY A 325 19.82 -8.22 16.93
CA GLY A 325 19.82 -9.56 17.52
C GLY A 325 19.99 -9.56 19.05
N PRO A 326 19.61 -10.65 19.74
CA PRO A 326 19.69 -10.75 21.19
C PRO A 326 21.13 -10.80 21.74
N ASN A 327 22.11 -11.09 20.88
CA ASN A 327 23.53 -11.23 21.26
C ASN A 327 24.37 -9.99 20.92
N ALA A 328 23.75 -8.89 20.48
CA ALA A 328 24.49 -7.69 20.11
C ALA A 328 25.06 -6.95 21.31
N THR A 329 26.28 -6.46 21.15
CA THR A 329 26.95 -5.61 22.13
C THR A 329 26.66 -4.14 21.87
N GLY A 330 26.96 -3.27 22.85
CA GLY A 330 26.91 -1.82 22.65
C GLY A 330 27.82 -1.33 21.52
N ASN A 331 28.97 -1.98 21.32
CA ASN A 331 29.88 -1.67 20.21
C ASN A 331 29.28 -2.02 18.85
N ASP A 332 28.51 -3.11 18.75
CA ASP A 332 27.81 -3.46 17.51
C ASP A 332 26.75 -2.40 17.16
N ALA A 333 26.05 -1.88 18.16
CA ALA A 333 25.11 -0.77 17.97
C ALA A 333 25.82 0.51 17.51
N ILE A 334 26.93 0.88 18.17
CA ILE A 334 27.72 2.06 17.81
C ILE A 334 28.25 1.92 16.38
N ASN A 335 28.92 0.82 16.05
CA ASN A 335 29.48 0.61 14.71
C ASN A 335 28.41 0.64 13.61
N ARG A 336 27.20 0.16 13.91
CA ARG A 336 26.09 0.16 12.94
C ARG A 336 25.46 1.53 12.75
N PHE A 337 25.32 2.32 13.81
CA PHE A 337 24.54 3.55 13.79
C PHE A 337 25.36 4.85 13.92
N ALA A 338 26.66 4.78 14.21
CA ALA A 338 27.53 5.96 14.38
C ALA A 338 27.42 6.96 13.22
N SER A 339 27.43 6.47 11.98
CA SER A 339 27.37 7.31 10.78
C SER A 339 26.08 8.13 10.65
N LEU A 340 24.99 7.74 11.33
CA LEU A 340 23.76 8.54 11.38
C LEU A 340 23.93 9.80 12.22
N PHE A 341 24.80 9.76 13.24
CA PHE A 341 25.03 10.85 14.18
C PHE A 341 26.08 11.84 13.66
N ASP A 342 26.96 11.41 12.75
CA ASP A 342 27.96 12.28 12.12
C ASP A 342 27.34 13.19 11.04
N SER A 343 26.16 12.84 10.53
CA SER A 343 25.51 13.48 9.37
C SER A 343 24.34 14.41 9.73
N VAL A 344 23.81 14.36 10.96
CA VAL A 344 22.54 15.03 11.33
C VAL A 344 22.62 15.56 12.75
N ASP A 345 22.09 16.77 12.98
CA ASP A 345 21.87 17.36 14.31
C ASP A 345 20.87 16.47 15.09
N VAL A 346 21.42 15.58 15.94
CA VAL A 346 20.77 14.43 16.60
C VAL A 346 19.48 14.77 17.33
N VAL A 347 19.31 16.04 17.72
CA VAL A 347 18.12 16.58 18.38
C VAL A 347 16.86 16.49 17.49
N LYS A 348 17.00 16.39 16.16
CA LYS A 348 15.86 16.35 15.22
C LYS A 348 15.29 14.95 14.95
N LEU A 349 16.09 13.89 15.08
CA LEU A 349 15.64 12.50 14.86
C LEU A 349 14.82 11.94 16.03
N LEU A 350 14.92 12.56 17.21
CA LEU A 350 14.33 12.08 18.47
C LEU A 350 13.13 12.91 18.96
N ARG A 351 12.60 13.81 18.12
CA ARG A 351 11.37 14.57 18.39
C ARG A 351 10.26 14.13 17.44
#